data_AF-A0A952TRC7-F1
#
_entry.id   AF-A0A952TRC7-F1
#
_cell.length_a   1.000
_cell.length_b   1.000
_cell.length_c   1.000
_cell.angle_alpha   90.00
_cell.angle_beta   90.00
_cell.angle_gamma   90.00
#
_symmetry.space_group_name_H-M   'P 1'
#
loop_
_entity.id
_entity.type
_entity.pdbx_description
1 polymer ?
#
loop_
_entity_poly.entity_id
_entity_poly.type
_entity_poly.pdbx_seq_one_letter_code
_entity_poly.pdbx_strand_id
1 'polypeptide(L)'
;MKVWGVYASLLLVSSLAIAQNLPVQDADFGCVTRAEAEKYVNDFRINISSFGGWELCSADKDTKKLLNDLLLIEKGSFSESESENSLIRGFIPQDKYYPWLKSQTRGVSRGNDVPYATAYNRMGYFTMQDGWAQLSTLGRVGVMIHEARHTAGYRHIPCTSGPYAGAGTAGCDRDYGYGGSHGVEMEYYSRVQLRGVNFHPVYKTMARLMAMGRANFVFNSPVLRAKEALLAMPEGGTDPQLFYQGKRVSREGPAVHGVLKRTSFGASIFEGFKALAIDLYQTSGFHPDLPDVYSYYKLLDRNNGALKDFEEYDSGGKRYAVRLDEQDRISTYNFPTGKWNPSRPLGLSVMKTVTTLPNGERGYFLIDSENRIFPFDADKNVLGPAKSESWPEHIETVAHDENGERVFLRSDRSVWSVSREGNWTPYLSGSWSSIVSVPVYDAYEVLP
;
A
#
# COMPACT_ATOMS: atom_id res chain seq x y z
N MET A 1 -55.08 28.73 51.59
CA MET A 1 -53.86 28.08 52.08
C MET A 1 -53.11 27.51 50.89
N LYS A 2 -51.85 27.94 50.68
CA LYS A 2 -50.99 27.53 49.56
C LYS A 2 -50.40 26.14 49.83
N VAL A 3 -50.46 25.24 48.86
CA VAL A 3 -49.63 24.03 48.79
C VAL A 3 -48.70 24.21 47.60
N TRP A 4 -47.39 24.21 47.86
CA TRP A 4 -46.35 24.18 46.84
C TRP A 4 -45.92 22.72 46.62
N GLY A 5 -46.06 22.22 45.40
CA GLY A 5 -45.44 20.98 44.94
C GLY A 5 -44.23 21.34 44.07
N VAL A 6 -43.03 20.94 44.51
CA VAL A 6 -41.79 21.08 43.75
C VAL A 6 -41.60 19.80 42.94
N TYR A 7 -41.62 19.90 41.61
CA TYR A 7 -41.14 18.85 40.71
C TYR A 7 -39.65 19.04 40.47
N ALA A 8 -38.83 18.15 41.02
CA ALA A 8 -37.42 18.03 40.66
C ALA A 8 -37.31 17.24 39.36
N SER A 9 -36.88 17.90 38.28
CA SER A 9 -36.52 17.24 37.02
C SER A 9 -35.09 16.69 37.14
N LEU A 10 -34.95 15.36 37.16
CA LEU A 10 -33.65 14.70 36.99
C LEU A 10 -33.18 14.86 35.54
N LEU A 11 -32.16 15.69 35.32
CA LEU A 11 -31.37 15.69 34.08
C LEU A 11 -30.38 14.52 34.13
N LEU A 12 -30.72 13.42 33.45
CA LEU A 12 -29.77 12.37 33.10
C LEU A 12 -28.77 12.93 32.07
N VAL A 13 -27.66 13.47 32.55
CA VAL A 13 -26.49 13.74 31.71
C VAL A 13 -25.90 12.39 31.32
N SER A 14 -26.28 11.91 30.15
CA SER A 14 -25.65 10.75 29.52
C SER A 14 -24.29 11.22 29.01
N SER A 15 -23.24 10.92 29.77
CA SER A 15 -21.86 11.09 29.31
C SER A 15 -21.64 10.16 28.12
N LEU A 16 -21.78 10.70 26.90
CA LEU A 16 -21.26 10.08 25.69
C LEU A 16 -19.74 10.00 25.87
N ALA A 17 -19.25 8.87 26.37
CA ALA A 17 -17.84 8.53 26.27
C ALA A 17 -17.53 8.42 24.78
N ILE A 18 -16.93 9.47 24.22
CA ILE A 18 -16.30 9.39 22.90
C ILE A 18 -15.27 8.27 23.04
N ALA A 19 -15.54 7.13 22.39
CA ALA A 19 -14.61 6.02 22.38
C ALA A 19 -13.28 6.56 21.85
N GLN A 20 -12.25 6.57 22.69
CA GLN A 20 -10.93 7.01 22.28
C GLN A 20 -10.44 6.07 21.18
N ASN A 21 -10.06 6.66 20.05
CA ASN A 21 -9.45 5.91 18.95
C ASN A 21 -8.18 5.21 19.45
N LEU A 22 -7.94 4.01 18.95
CA LEU A 22 -6.70 3.28 19.20
C LEU A 22 -5.51 4.07 18.61
N PRO A 23 -4.36 4.13 19.30
CA PRO A 23 -3.19 4.89 18.83
C PRO A 23 -2.62 4.32 17.53
N VAL A 24 -1.98 5.15 16.71
CA VAL A 24 -1.50 4.75 15.37
C VAL A 24 -0.02 4.40 15.36
N GLN A 25 0.82 5.30 15.88
CA GLN A 25 2.26 5.11 15.97
C GLN A 25 2.61 4.43 17.28
N ASP A 26 3.67 3.62 17.29
CA ASP A 26 4.10 2.93 18.53
C ASP A 26 4.37 3.88 19.70
N ALA A 27 4.83 5.10 19.41
CA ALA A 27 5.08 6.15 20.39
C ALA A 27 3.80 6.72 21.03
N ASP A 28 2.64 6.57 20.35
CA ASP A 28 1.35 7.06 20.84
C ASP A 28 0.69 6.06 21.81
N PHE A 29 1.18 4.82 21.86
CA PHE A 29 0.71 3.83 22.82
C PHE A 29 1.30 4.13 24.21
N GLY A 30 0.42 4.34 25.19
CA GLY A 30 0.82 4.43 26.59
C GLY A 30 1.53 3.16 27.08
N CYS A 31 2.17 3.22 28.25
CA CYS A 31 2.79 2.06 28.86
C CYS A 31 1.77 0.91 29.04
N VAL A 32 2.17 -0.32 28.69
CA VAL A 32 1.35 -1.51 28.97
C VAL A 32 1.51 -1.85 30.45
N THR A 33 0.41 -2.10 31.16
CA THR A 33 0.53 -2.45 32.58
C THR A 33 1.20 -3.82 32.73
N ARG A 34 1.86 -4.04 33.88
CA ARG A 34 2.52 -5.32 34.16
C ARG A 34 1.55 -6.51 34.04
N ALA A 35 0.33 -6.35 34.56
CA ALA A 35 -0.70 -7.39 34.53
C ALA A 35 -1.16 -7.70 33.09
N GLU A 36 -1.36 -6.69 32.25
CA GLU A 36 -1.70 -6.90 30.83
C GLU A 36 -0.56 -7.58 30.07
N ALA A 37 0.68 -7.14 30.29
CA ALA A 37 1.83 -7.75 29.66
C ALA A 37 2.02 -9.21 30.10
N GLU A 38 1.86 -9.52 31.38
CA GLU A 38 1.90 -10.91 31.89
C GLU A 38 0.78 -11.78 31.30
N LYS A 39 -0.43 -11.24 31.16
CA LYS A 39 -1.51 -11.93 30.44
C LYS A 39 -1.10 -12.26 29.01
N TYR A 40 -0.57 -11.31 28.23
CA TYR A 40 -0.12 -11.54 26.86
C TYR A 40 1.02 -12.57 26.79
N VAL A 41 1.99 -12.47 27.68
CA VAL A 41 3.10 -13.43 27.78
C VAL A 41 2.59 -14.84 28.03
N ASN A 42 1.61 -15.00 28.91
CA ASN A 42 1.03 -16.30 29.23
C ASN A 42 0.15 -16.83 28.08
N ASP A 43 -0.69 -15.97 27.50
CA ASP A 43 -1.61 -16.33 26.43
C ASP A 43 -0.88 -16.82 25.17
N PHE A 44 0.23 -16.17 24.80
CA PHE A 44 0.98 -16.46 23.59
C PHE A 44 2.32 -17.17 23.84
N ARG A 45 2.62 -17.50 25.11
CA ARG A 45 3.89 -18.10 25.55
C ARG A 45 5.10 -17.36 24.97
N ILE A 46 5.13 -16.05 25.19
CA ILE A 46 6.13 -15.14 24.62
C ILE A 46 7.48 -15.34 25.32
N ASN A 47 8.52 -15.56 24.54
CA ASN A 47 9.90 -15.55 25.05
C ASN A 47 10.41 -14.11 25.21
N ILE A 48 10.04 -13.46 26.32
CA ILE A 48 10.37 -12.04 26.57
C ILE A 48 11.87 -11.73 26.50
N SER A 49 12.75 -12.65 26.90
CA SER A 49 14.19 -12.39 26.81
C SER A 49 14.68 -12.23 25.38
N SER A 50 14.07 -12.94 24.42
CA SER A 50 14.40 -12.78 22.99
C SER A 50 14.02 -11.41 22.44
N PHE A 51 13.04 -10.73 23.04
CA PHE A 51 12.59 -9.39 22.61
C PHE A 51 13.30 -8.23 23.35
N GLY A 52 14.32 -8.53 24.16
CA GLY A 52 15.07 -7.53 24.92
C GLY A 52 14.55 -7.28 26.34
N GLY A 53 13.69 -8.15 26.86
CA GLY A 53 13.23 -8.08 28.26
C GLY A 53 11.92 -7.31 28.46
N TRP A 54 11.61 -6.98 29.71
CA TRP A 54 10.33 -6.39 30.13
C TRP A 54 10.26 -4.87 29.93
N GLU A 55 10.54 -4.38 28.73
CA GLU A 55 10.28 -2.98 28.41
C GLU A 55 8.80 -2.78 28.04
N LEU A 56 8.12 -1.95 28.83
CA LEU A 56 6.65 -1.77 28.76
C LEU A 56 6.21 -0.40 28.27
N CYS A 57 7.14 0.55 28.15
CA CYS A 57 6.86 1.95 27.83
C CYS A 57 7.56 2.39 26.54
N SER A 58 8.81 1.98 26.32
CA SER A 58 9.62 2.52 25.23
C SER A 58 9.29 1.89 23.87
N ALA A 59 8.77 2.70 22.94
CA ALA A 59 8.38 2.29 21.58
C ALA A 59 9.55 1.78 20.70
N ASP A 60 10.80 2.06 21.10
CA ASP A 60 11.99 1.57 20.41
C ASP A 60 12.27 0.08 20.68
N LYS A 61 11.65 -0.53 21.72
CA LYS A 61 11.88 -1.94 22.06
C LYS A 61 10.89 -2.88 21.39
N ASP A 62 11.42 -3.98 20.87
CA ASP A 62 10.64 -5.01 20.20
C ASP A 62 9.62 -5.67 21.13
N THR A 63 9.90 -5.82 22.44
CA THR A 63 8.87 -6.27 23.40
C THR A 63 7.67 -5.33 23.40
N LYS A 64 7.89 -4.02 23.49
CA LYS A 64 6.82 -3.03 23.51
C LYS A 64 6.01 -3.06 22.22
N LYS A 65 6.67 -3.16 21.06
CA LYS A 65 6.00 -3.32 19.76
C LYS A 65 5.07 -4.54 19.73
N LEU A 66 5.55 -5.71 20.17
CA LEU A 66 4.72 -6.92 20.24
C LEU A 66 3.51 -6.76 21.17
N LEU A 67 3.70 -6.10 22.33
CA LEU A 67 2.60 -5.84 23.25
C LEU A 67 1.57 -4.86 22.66
N ASN A 68 2.00 -3.85 21.90
CA ASN A 68 1.11 -2.95 21.17
C ASN A 68 0.29 -3.71 20.12
N ASP A 69 0.92 -4.63 19.39
CA ASP A 69 0.24 -5.45 18.37
C ASP A 69 -0.89 -6.28 19.01
N LEU A 70 -0.61 -6.95 20.12
CA LEU A 70 -1.59 -7.75 20.85
C LEU A 70 -2.71 -6.91 21.47
N LEU A 71 -2.38 -5.72 21.97
CA LEU A 71 -3.37 -4.76 22.45
C LEU A 71 -4.31 -4.30 21.32
N LEU A 72 -3.77 -4.00 20.13
CA LEU A 72 -4.56 -3.59 18.97
C LEU A 72 -5.51 -4.71 18.54
N ILE A 73 -5.05 -5.97 18.52
CA ILE A 73 -5.87 -7.14 18.22
C ILE A 73 -6.96 -7.38 19.27
N GLU A 74 -6.63 -7.19 20.56
CA GLU A 74 -7.59 -7.39 21.65
C GLU A 74 -8.66 -6.30 21.71
N LYS A 75 -8.25 -5.04 21.59
CA LYS A 75 -9.11 -3.88 21.83
C LYS A 75 -9.79 -3.38 20.57
N GLY A 76 -9.33 -3.77 19.39
CA GLY A 76 -9.98 -3.46 18.11
C GLY A 76 -11.40 -3.99 18.07
N SER A 77 -12.37 -3.13 17.75
CA SER A 77 -13.78 -3.50 17.64
C SER A 77 -14.35 -3.18 16.26
N PHE A 78 -15.29 -4.01 15.83
CA PHE A 78 -15.93 -3.94 14.53
C PHE A 78 -17.44 -3.85 14.71
N SER A 79 -18.09 -2.96 13.95
CA SER A 79 -19.54 -2.91 13.87
C SER A 79 -20.05 -4.06 13.01
N GLU A 80 -21.27 -4.51 13.30
CA GLU A 80 -22.02 -5.27 12.32
C GLU A 80 -22.34 -4.33 11.14
N SER A 81 -22.15 -4.84 9.92
CA SER A 81 -22.57 -4.13 8.71
C SER A 81 -23.48 -5.04 7.92
N GLU A 82 -24.59 -4.49 7.47
CA GLU A 82 -25.51 -5.13 6.54
C GLU A 82 -24.99 -5.08 5.10
N SER A 83 -24.00 -4.23 4.79
CA SER A 83 -23.41 -4.18 3.46
C SER A 83 -22.44 -5.33 3.23
N GLU A 84 -22.71 -6.11 2.18
CA GLU A 84 -21.79 -7.10 1.66
C GLU A 84 -20.57 -6.40 1.04
N ASN A 85 -19.36 -6.89 1.36
CA ASN A 85 -18.13 -6.47 0.71
C ASN A 85 -17.38 -7.69 0.20
N SER A 86 -16.80 -7.60 -1.00
CA SER A 86 -16.12 -8.71 -1.67
C SER A 86 -14.93 -9.25 -0.87
N LEU A 87 -14.35 -8.43 0.02
CA LEU A 87 -13.21 -8.72 0.89
C LEU A 87 -13.59 -9.04 2.35
N ILE A 88 -14.87 -9.29 2.66
CA ILE A 88 -15.28 -9.74 3.99
C ILE A 88 -16.09 -11.03 3.85
N ARG A 89 -15.43 -12.18 4.00
CA ARG A 89 -16.00 -13.53 3.82
C ARG A 89 -16.31 -14.25 5.12
N GLY A 90 -15.83 -13.74 6.25
CA GLY A 90 -16.05 -14.38 7.54
C GLY A 90 -15.02 -15.46 7.87
N PHE A 91 -13.80 -15.39 7.33
CA PHE A 91 -12.78 -16.42 7.57
C PHE A 91 -12.44 -16.61 9.05
N ILE A 92 -12.56 -15.53 9.83
CA ILE A 92 -12.47 -15.50 11.29
C ILE A 92 -13.69 -14.71 11.77
N PRO A 93 -14.44 -15.15 12.80
CA PRO A 93 -15.53 -14.33 13.34
C PRO A 93 -15.01 -12.98 13.85
N GLN A 94 -15.72 -11.89 13.57
CA GLN A 94 -15.23 -10.52 13.79
C GLN A 94 -14.86 -10.20 15.24
N ASP A 95 -15.55 -10.81 16.20
CA ASP A 95 -15.32 -10.66 17.64
C ASP A 95 -14.33 -11.69 18.21
N LYS A 96 -13.68 -12.50 17.34
CA LYS A 96 -12.84 -13.62 17.75
C LYS A 96 -11.39 -13.53 17.30
N TYR A 97 -10.90 -12.41 16.77
CA TYR A 97 -9.50 -12.31 16.34
C TYR A 97 -8.49 -12.65 17.45
N TYR A 98 -8.61 -12.05 18.64
CA TYR A 98 -7.73 -12.35 19.77
C TYR A 98 -7.80 -13.81 20.23
N PRO A 99 -8.98 -14.38 20.59
CA PRO A 99 -9.04 -15.77 21.03
C PRO A 99 -8.69 -16.78 19.92
N TRP A 100 -9.00 -16.47 18.66
CA TRP A 100 -8.57 -17.28 17.52
C TRP A 100 -7.05 -17.27 17.40
N LEU A 101 -6.42 -16.09 17.39
CA LEU A 101 -4.96 -15.96 17.30
C LEU A 101 -4.29 -16.72 18.44
N LYS A 102 -4.79 -16.58 19.67
CA LYS A 102 -4.32 -17.35 20.83
C LYS A 102 -4.41 -18.86 20.60
N SER A 103 -5.52 -19.36 20.05
CA SER A 103 -5.68 -20.79 19.75
C SER A 103 -4.71 -21.32 18.68
N GLN A 104 -4.21 -20.45 17.80
CA GLN A 104 -3.28 -20.80 16.73
C GLN A 104 -1.80 -20.63 17.11
N THR A 105 -1.52 -20.10 18.30
CA THR A 105 -0.16 -19.77 18.76
C THR A 105 0.25 -20.65 19.92
N ARG A 106 1.39 -21.33 19.77
CA ARG A 106 2.04 -22.16 20.79
C ARG A 106 3.25 -21.50 21.44
N GLY A 107 3.77 -20.44 20.83
CA GLY A 107 4.90 -19.67 21.33
C GLY A 107 5.31 -18.58 20.36
N VAL A 108 5.85 -17.49 20.89
CA VAL A 108 6.37 -16.37 20.09
C VAL A 108 7.78 -16.03 20.55
N SER A 109 8.72 -15.97 19.61
CA SER A 109 10.09 -15.54 19.86
C SER A 109 10.52 -14.49 18.84
N ARG A 110 11.58 -13.76 19.18
CA ARG A 110 12.32 -12.91 18.26
C ARG A 110 13.49 -13.70 17.69
N GLY A 111 13.74 -13.57 16.39
CA GLY A 111 14.89 -14.15 15.70
C GLY A 111 15.39 -13.21 14.60
N ASN A 112 16.63 -13.40 14.16
CA ASN A 112 17.28 -12.60 13.09
C ASN A 112 18.03 -13.52 12.10
N ASP A 113 17.63 -14.78 12.06
CA ASP A 113 18.25 -15.85 11.31
C ASP A 113 17.83 -15.87 9.84
N VAL A 114 16.67 -15.27 9.50
CA VAL A 114 16.14 -15.24 8.13
C VAL A 114 15.94 -13.78 7.69
N PRO A 115 16.99 -13.14 7.12
CA PRO A 115 17.01 -11.68 6.90
C PRO A 115 15.99 -11.18 5.87
N TYR A 116 15.39 -12.07 5.09
CA TYR A 116 14.36 -11.74 4.08
C TYR A 116 12.94 -12.08 4.53
N ALA A 117 12.76 -12.77 5.66
CA ALA A 117 11.44 -13.06 6.20
C ALA A 117 11.00 -11.94 7.14
N THR A 118 9.69 -11.66 7.19
CA THR A 118 9.09 -10.77 8.18
C THR A 118 8.78 -11.54 9.46
N ALA A 119 8.26 -12.74 9.32
CA ALA A 119 8.11 -13.74 10.37
C ALA A 119 8.10 -15.13 9.71
N TYR A 120 8.15 -16.18 10.52
CA TYR A 120 7.77 -17.51 10.07
C TYR A 120 7.08 -18.31 11.18
N ASN A 121 6.20 -19.21 10.78
CA ASN A 121 5.51 -20.14 11.65
C ASN A 121 5.97 -21.58 11.43
N ARG A 122 6.38 -22.24 12.52
CA ARG A 122 6.56 -23.69 12.57
C ARG A 122 5.58 -24.34 13.54
N MET A 123 4.47 -24.86 13.02
CA MET A 123 3.48 -25.63 13.78
C MET A 123 2.94 -24.89 15.02
N GLY A 124 2.70 -23.58 14.91
CA GLY A 124 2.23 -22.71 15.98
C GLY A 124 3.33 -21.95 16.72
N TYR A 125 4.61 -22.20 16.45
CA TYR A 125 5.71 -21.42 17.01
C TYR A 125 6.13 -20.33 16.03
N PHE A 126 5.92 -19.07 16.42
CA PHE A 126 6.18 -17.93 15.55
C PHE A 126 7.54 -17.34 15.90
N THR A 127 8.32 -17.01 14.88
CA THR A 127 9.55 -16.26 15.05
C THR A 127 9.45 -14.96 14.28
N MET A 128 9.36 -13.85 15.00
CA MET A 128 9.33 -12.50 14.45
C MET A 128 10.75 -12.10 14.04
N GLN A 129 10.91 -11.60 12.81
CA GLN A 129 12.21 -11.24 12.23
C GLN A 129 12.41 -9.72 12.19
N ASP A 130 13.59 -9.27 11.77
CA ASP A 130 13.90 -7.83 11.68
C ASP A 130 12.93 -7.07 10.77
N GLY A 131 12.44 -7.74 9.72
CA GLY A 131 11.41 -7.19 8.85
C GLY A 131 10.10 -6.86 9.58
N TRP A 132 9.70 -7.65 10.59
CA TRP A 132 8.50 -7.37 11.40
C TRP A 132 8.69 -6.09 12.22
N ALA A 133 9.84 -5.90 12.86
CA ALA A 133 10.11 -4.75 13.73
C ALA A 133 10.11 -3.40 12.98
N GLN A 134 10.27 -3.42 11.66
CA GLN A 134 10.26 -2.24 10.78
C GLN A 134 8.86 -1.89 10.25
N LEU A 135 7.88 -2.78 10.39
CA LEU A 135 6.52 -2.51 9.94
C LEU A 135 5.79 -1.59 10.93
N SER A 136 4.80 -0.86 10.41
CA SER A 136 3.80 -0.20 11.24
C SER A 136 3.05 -1.21 12.12
N THR A 137 2.48 -0.76 13.24
CA THR A 137 1.72 -1.61 14.18
C THR A 137 0.62 -2.41 13.46
N LEU A 138 -0.12 -1.79 12.53
CA LEU A 138 -1.13 -2.49 11.73
C LEU A 138 -0.51 -3.54 10.79
N GLY A 139 0.65 -3.25 10.19
CA GLY A 139 1.37 -4.21 9.38
C GLY A 139 1.85 -5.42 10.17
N ARG A 140 2.37 -5.19 11.38
CA ARG A 140 2.77 -6.26 12.29
C ARG A 140 1.59 -7.12 12.75
N VAL A 141 0.46 -6.51 13.09
CA VAL A 141 -0.78 -7.23 13.41
C VAL A 141 -1.24 -8.11 12.25
N GLY A 142 -1.22 -7.60 11.01
CA GLY A 142 -1.54 -8.39 9.83
C GLY A 142 -0.63 -9.60 9.67
N VAL A 143 0.68 -9.42 9.89
CA VAL A 143 1.65 -10.53 9.90
C VAL A 143 1.34 -11.56 10.98
N MET A 144 0.97 -11.16 12.20
CA MET A 144 0.60 -12.12 13.25
C MET A 144 -0.62 -12.95 12.86
N ILE A 145 -1.65 -12.31 12.29
CA ILE A 145 -2.87 -12.97 11.81
C ILE A 145 -2.55 -13.90 10.63
N HIS A 146 -1.71 -13.44 9.71
CA HIS A 146 -1.19 -14.22 8.59
C HIS A 146 -0.49 -15.50 9.06
N GLU A 147 0.52 -15.35 9.92
CA GLU A 147 1.32 -16.46 10.42
C GLU A 147 0.45 -17.47 11.16
N ALA A 148 -0.50 -17.02 11.98
CA ALA A 148 -1.43 -17.90 12.68
C ALA A 148 -2.25 -18.78 11.74
N ARG A 149 -2.56 -18.32 10.53
CA ARG A 149 -3.30 -19.12 9.56
C ARG A 149 -2.50 -20.32 9.04
N HIS A 150 -1.16 -20.24 9.01
CA HIS A 150 -0.32 -21.39 8.69
C HIS A 150 -0.46 -22.54 9.70
N THR A 151 -0.77 -22.26 10.98
CA THR A 151 -1.05 -23.31 11.97
C THR A 151 -2.27 -24.14 11.58
N ALA A 152 -3.24 -23.55 10.89
CA ALA A 152 -4.43 -24.22 10.39
C ALA A 152 -4.19 -25.02 9.08
N GLY A 153 -2.95 -25.13 8.61
CA GLY A 153 -2.57 -25.96 7.46
C GLY A 153 -2.62 -25.24 6.11
N TYR A 154 -2.91 -23.94 6.09
CA TYR A 154 -2.92 -23.13 4.86
C TYR A 154 -1.49 -22.79 4.47
N ARG A 155 -0.94 -23.46 3.46
CA ARG A 155 0.42 -23.20 2.96
C ARG A 155 0.36 -22.31 1.72
N HIS A 156 1.40 -21.52 1.51
CA HIS A 156 1.59 -20.83 0.25
C HIS A 156 1.90 -21.81 -0.89
N ILE A 157 1.56 -21.36 -2.09
CA ILE A 157 1.90 -21.99 -3.35
C ILE A 157 2.79 -21.07 -4.19
N PRO A 158 3.47 -21.59 -5.23
CA PRO A 158 4.21 -20.76 -6.19
C PRO A 158 3.32 -19.69 -6.81
N CYS A 159 3.88 -18.50 -6.96
CA CYS A 159 3.19 -17.38 -7.60
C CYS A 159 3.28 -17.47 -9.12
N THR A 160 2.15 -17.30 -9.81
CA THR A 160 2.07 -17.26 -11.28
C THR A 160 2.03 -15.83 -11.83
N SER A 161 1.86 -14.83 -10.95
CA SER A 161 1.78 -13.40 -11.29
C SER A 161 2.42 -12.54 -10.19
N GLY A 162 2.64 -11.26 -10.51
CA GLY A 162 3.18 -10.28 -9.57
C GLY A 162 4.71 -10.37 -9.39
N PRO A 163 5.26 -9.87 -8.27
CA PRO A 163 6.70 -9.71 -8.04
C PRO A 163 7.44 -11.04 -7.87
N TYR A 164 6.72 -12.09 -7.43
CA TYR A 164 7.26 -13.43 -7.23
C TYR A 164 6.92 -14.39 -8.37
N ALA A 165 6.37 -13.90 -9.49
CA ALA A 165 6.07 -14.72 -10.66
C ALA A 165 7.33 -15.44 -11.16
N GLY A 166 7.25 -16.77 -11.27
CA GLY A 166 8.37 -17.62 -11.71
C GLY A 166 9.49 -17.79 -10.68
N ALA A 167 9.33 -17.30 -9.45
CA ALA A 167 10.25 -17.56 -8.36
C ALA A 167 10.13 -19.02 -7.87
N GLY A 168 11.23 -19.60 -7.40
CA GLY A 168 11.21 -20.93 -6.76
C GLY A 168 10.58 -20.96 -5.37
N THR A 169 10.25 -19.79 -4.81
CA THR A 169 9.63 -19.65 -3.49
C THR A 169 8.11 -19.59 -3.60
N ALA A 170 7.43 -20.38 -2.78
CA ALA A 170 5.99 -20.27 -2.60
C ALA A 170 5.66 -19.02 -1.76
N GLY A 171 4.79 -18.15 -2.28
CA GLY A 171 4.45 -16.88 -1.63
C GLY A 171 3.02 -16.42 -1.84
N CYS A 172 2.22 -17.17 -2.60
CA CYS A 172 0.85 -16.80 -2.94
C CYS A 172 -0.17 -17.75 -2.31
N ASP A 173 -1.37 -17.25 -2.07
CA ASP A 173 -2.55 -18.09 -1.89
C ASP A 173 -3.15 -18.44 -3.27
N ARG A 174 -3.91 -19.54 -3.34
CA ARG A 174 -4.53 -20.01 -4.60
C ARG A 174 -5.47 -18.97 -5.20
N ASP A 175 -6.39 -18.52 -4.38
CA ASP A 175 -7.42 -17.54 -4.67
C ASP A 175 -7.87 -16.94 -3.34
N TYR A 176 -8.61 -15.82 -3.38
CA TYR A 176 -9.08 -15.19 -2.16
C TYR A 176 -10.10 -16.06 -1.40
N GLY A 177 -10.99 -16.76 -2.11
CA GLY A 177 -12.02 -17.61 -1.54
C GLY A 177 -11.49 -18.82 -0.77
N TYR A 178 -10.25 -19.24 -1.05
CA TYR A 178 -9.54 -20.27 -0.29
C TYR A 178 -9.37 -19.89 1.19
N GLY A 179 -9.36 -18.60 1.52
CA GLY A 179 -9.18 -18.15 2.91
C GLY A 179 -7.83 -18.56 3.48
N GLY A 180 -6.78 -18.49 2.66
CA GLY A 180 -5.39 -18.72 3.08
C GLY A 180 -4.84 -17.61 3.97
N SER A 181 -3.54 -17.64 4.24
CA SER A 181 -2.88 -16.71 5.15
C SER A 181 -2.99 -15.25 4.69
N HIS A 182 -2.86 -15.00 3.39
CA HIS A 182 -3.08 -13.66 2.83
C HIS A 182 -4.56 -13.30 2.82
N GLY A 183 -5.45 -14.28 2.58
CA GLY A 183 -6.89 -14.06 2.60
C GLY A 183 -7.41 -13.55 3.94
N VAL A 184 -6.99 -14.16 5.07
CA VAL A 184 -7.41 -13.73 6.41
C VAL A 184 -6.81 -12.38 6.82
N GLU A 185 -5.57 -12.11 6.41
CA GLU A 185 -4.90 -10.84 6.66
C GLU A 185 -5.60 -9.70 5.92
N MET A 186 -5.91 -9.89 4.64
CA MET A 186 -6.67 -8.93 3.84
C MET A 186 -8.09 -8.68 4.38
N GLU A 187 -8.78 -9.73 4.84
CA GLU A 187 -10.09 -9.57 5.45
C GLU A 187 -10.01 -8.73 6.75
N TYR A 188 -8.97 -8.93 7.57
CA TYR A 188 -8.75 -8.11 8.76
C TYR A 188 -8.58 -6.63 8.38
N TYR A 189 -7.73 -6.32 7.40
CA TYR A 189 -7.57 -4.94 6.93
C TYR A 189 -8.89 -4.35 6.38
N SER A 190 -9.62 -5.11 5.59
CA SER A 190 -10.90 -4.67 5.04
C SER A 190 -11.94 -4.39 6.15
N ARG A 191 -11.94 -5.18 7.23
CA ARG A 191 -12.77 -4.92 8.41
C ARG A 191 -12.32 -3.70 9.18
N VAL A 192 -11.02 -3.48 9.38
CA VAL A 192 -10.49 -2.26 10.02
C VAL A 192 -11.00 -1.03 9.28
N GLN A 193 -10.95 -1.04 7.95
CA GLN A 193 -11.38 0.09 7.13
C GLN A 193 -12.91 0.26 7.12
N LEU A 194 -13.67 -0.78 6.78
CA LEU A 194 -15.12 -0.68 6.55
C LEU A 194 -15.95 -0.73 7.83
N ARG A 195 -15.51 -1.49 8.83
CA ARG A 195 -16.29 -1.84 10.02
C ARG A 195 -15.61 -1.42 11.32
N GLY A 196 -14.39 -0.90 11.28
CA GLY A 196 -13.65 -0.52 12.48
C GLY A 196 -14.33 0.63 13.24
N VAL A 197 -14.67 0.41 14.52
CA VAL A 197 -15.39 1.38 15.35
C VAL A 197 -14.42 2.32 16.07
N ASN A 198 -13.39 1.77 16.70
CA ASN A 198 -12.41 2.52 17.50
C ASN A 198 -11.03 2.60 16.83
N PHE A 199 -10.95 2.42 15.51
CA PHE A 199 -9.72 2.59 14.75
C PHE A 199 -9.58 4.03 14.27
N HIS A 200 -8.42 4.63 14.51
CA HIS A 200 -8.09 5.95 14.00
C HIS A 200 -8.24 6.02 12.46
N PRO A 201 -8.69 7.16 11.88
CA PRO A 201 -8.84 7.31 10.43
C PRO A 201 -7.61 6.89 9.62
N VAL A 202 -6.42 7.23 10.10
CA VAL A 202 -5.14 6.78 9.49
C VAL A 202 -5.06 5.26 9.38
N TYR A 203 -5.48 4.49 10.40
CA TYR A 203 -5.52 3.02 10.27
C TYR A 203 -6.51 2.56 9.21
N LYS A 204 -7.66 3.23 9.05
CA LYS A 204 -8.62 2.87 8.00
C LYS A 204 -8.01 3.06 6.61
N THR A 205 -7.33 4.17 6.39
CA THR A 205 -6.57 4.45 5.16
C THR A 205 -5.47 3.41 4.94
N MET A 206 -4.61 3.18 5.95
CA MET A 206 -3.54 2.19 5.86
C MET A 206 -4.09 0.81 5.54
N ALA A 207 -5.16 0.40 6.22
CA ALA A 207 -5.80 -0.88 5.99
C ALA A 207 -6.34 -1.01 4.57
N ARG A 208 -6.95 0.05 4.01
CA ARG A 208 -7.36 0.11 2.60
C ARG A 208 -6.18 -0.13 1.65
N LEU A 209 -5.12 0.65 1.81
CA LEU A 209 -3.93 0.58 0.95
C LEU A 209 -3.23 -0.77 1.06
N MET A 210 -3.13 -1.33 2.27
CA MET A 210 -2.54 -2.65 2.51
C MET A 210 -3.39 -3.78 1.92
N ALA A 211 -4.72 -3.72 2.05
CA ALA A 211 -5.61 -4.69 1.45
C ALA A 211 -5.52 -4.67 -0.08
N MET A 212 -5.59 -3.48 -0.70
CA MET A 212 -5.43 -3.35 -2.16
C MET A 212 -4.05 -3.78 -2.62
N GLY A 213 -2.99 -3.37 -1.91
CA GLY A 213 -1.63 -3.79 -2.21
C GLY A 213 -1.53 -5.32 -2.26
N ARG A 214 -1.96 -6.01 -1.19
CA ARG A 214 -1.93 -7.48 -1.15
C ARG A 214 -2.80 -8.12 -2.25
N ALA A 215 -4.03 -7.65 -2.45
CA ALA A 215 -4.94 -8.19 -3.48
C ALA A 215 -4.30 -8.35 -4.86
N ASN A 216 -3.37 -7.46 -5.22
CA ASN A 216 -2.74 -7.43 -6.53
C ASN A 216 -1.57 -8.42 -6.71
N PHE A 217 -0.96 -8.91 -5.64
CA PHE A 217 0.32 -9.63 -5.78
C PHE A 217 0.46 -10.95 -5.03
N VAL A 218 -0.42 -11.24 -4.06
CA VAL A 218 -0.32 -12.48 -3.25
C VAL A 218 -1.36 -13.54 -3.60
N PHE A 219 -2.04 -13.38 -4.73
CA PHE A 219 -3.00 -14.37 -5.26
C PHE A 219 -2.69 -14.67 -6.73
N ASN A 220 -2.87 -15.93 -7.12
CA ASN A 220 -2.73 -16.35 -8.52
C ASN A 220 -3.97 -16.05 -9.39
N SER A 221 -5.03 -15.53 -8.77
CA SER A 221 -6.24 -15.07 -9.45
C SER A 221 -6.59 -13.66 -8.98
N PRO A 222 -7.06 -12.77 -9.89
CA PRO A 222 -7.45 -11.41 -9.51
C PRO A 222 -8.54 -11.43 -8.43
N VAL A 223 -8.27 -10.77 -7.30
CA VAL A 223 -9.24 -10.62 -6.20
C VAL A 223 -10.15 -9.42 -6.42
N LEU A 224 -9.58 -8.33 -6.94
CA LEU A 224 -10.24 -7.07 -7.17
C LEU A 224 -10.35 -6.79 -8.66
N ARG A 225 -11.46 -6.17 -9.08
CA ARG A 225 -11.56 -5.64 -10.43
C ARG A 225 -11.03 -4.22 -10.42
N ALA A 226 -10.02 -4.00 -11.25
CA ALA A 226 -9.50 -2.66 -11.50
C ALA A 226 -10.18 -2.05 -12.73
N LYS A 227 -10.52 -0.77 -12.62
CA LYS A 227 -10.76 0.10 -13.77
C LYS A 227 -9.65 1.14 -13.79
N GLU A 228 -9.21 1.54 -14.98
CA GLU A 228 -8.31 2.69 -15.08
C GLU A 228 -9.10 3.97 -14.83
N ALA A 229 -8.43 4.97 -14.27
CA ALA A 229 -8.89 6.33 -14.15
C ALA A 229 -7.73 7.27 -14.45
N LEU A 230 -8.04 8.53 -14.75
CA LEU A 230 -7.01 9.56 -14.92
C LEU A 230 -6.87 10.35 -13.62
N LEU A 231 -5.64 10.46 -13.13
CA LEU A 231 -5.29 11.40 -12.07
C LEU A 231 -4.43 12.51 -12.67
N ALA A 232 -4.76 13.77 -12.36
CA ALA A 232 -4.03 14.93 -12.87
C ALA A 232 -3.69 15.91 -11.74
N MET A 233 -2.48 16.45 -11.75
CA MET A 233 -2.03 17.47 -10.80
C MET A 233 -2.14 18.86 -11.43
N PRO A 234 -2.92 19.79 -10.86
CA PRO A 234 -2.95 21.18 -11.32
C PRO A 234 -1.56 21.82 -11.20
N GLU A 235 -1.24 22.74 -12.11
CA GLU A 235 -0.02 23.55 -11.98
C GLU A 235 -0.08 24.42 -10.71
N GLY A 236 0.95 24.35 -9.86
CA GLY A 236 1.02 25.08 -8.59
C GLY A 236 0.08 24.57 -7.47
N GLY A 237 -0.71 23.52 -7.73
CA GLY A 237 -1.60 22.91 -6.74
C GLY A 237 -0.94 21.75 -5.98
N THR A 238 -1.52 21.40 -4.83
CA THR A 238 -1.16 20.20 -4.04
C THR A 238 -2.19 19.09 -4.18
N ASP A 239 -3.42 19.42 -4.57
CA ASP A 239 -4.55 18.50 -4.59
C ASP A 239 -4.81 17.93 -5.99
N PRO A 240 -4.48 16.65 -6.24
CA PRO A 240 -4.74 16.04 -7.53
C PRO A 240 -6.23 15.87 -7.78
N GLN A 241 -6.59 15.88 -9.06
CA GLN A 241 -7.96 15.76 -9.55
C GLN A 241 -8.12 14.37 -10.18
N LEU A 242 -8.99 13.55 -9.59
CA LEU A 242 -9.37 12.24 -10.12
C LEU A 242 -10.53 12.41 -11.11
N PHE A 243 -10.38 11.86 -12.30
CA PHE A 243 -11.41 11.78 -13.32
C PHE A 243 -11.86 10.32 -13.45
N TYR A 244 -13.07 10.04 -12.94
CA TYR A 244 -13.62 8.68 -12.86
C TYR A 244 -15.15 8.72 -12.90
N GLN A 245 -15.75 7.82 -13.67
CA GLN A 245 -17.17 7.70 -13.99
C GLN A 245 -17.79 9.03 -14.45
N GLY A 246 -17.10 9.74 -15.35
CA GLY A 246 -17.51 11.05 -15.85
C GLY A 246 -17.52 12.17 -14.79
N LYS A 247 -17.04 11.91 -13.57
CA LYS A 247 -16.92 12.90 -12.50
C LYS A 247 -15.49 13.35 -12.32
N ARG A 248 -15.32 14.63 -11.97
CA ARG A 248 -14.07 15.21 -11.48
C ARG A 248 -14.15 15.34 -9.97
N VAL A 249 -13.21 14.74 -9.26
CA VAL A 249 -13.17 14.79 -7.79
C VAL A 249 -11.79 15.19 -7.29
N SER A 250 -11.74 16.19 -6.41
CA SER A 250 -10.51 16.56 -5.73
C SER A 250 -10.10 15.47 -4.75
N ARG A 251 -8.80 15.22 -4.64
CA ARG A 251 -8.20 14.35 -3.64
C ARG A 251 -7.23 15.18 -2.82
N GLU A 252 -7.23 14.98 -1.50
CA GLU A 252 -6.18 15.54 -0.65
C GLU A 252 -4.85 14.93 -1.09
N GLY A 253 -3.98 15.77 -1.61
CA GLY A 253 -2.63 15.37 -1.98
C GLY A 253 -1.62 15.82 -0.93
N PRO A 254 -0.43 15.20 -0.93
CA PRO A 254 0.61 15.66 -0.04
C PRO A 254 1.11 17.05 -0.42
N ALA A 255 1.46 17.88 0.58
CA ALA A 255 1.82 19.29 0.39
C ALA A 255 3.27 19.47 -0.10
N VAL A 256 3.64 18.71 -1.13
CA VAL A 256 4.99 18.62 -1.67
C VAL A 256 5.01 18.78 -3.19
N HIS A 257 6.17 19.16 -3.73
CA HIS A 257 6.38 19.24 -5.17
C HIS A 257 7.08 17.99 -5.69
N GLY A 258 6.43 17.25 -6.57
CA GLY A 258 7.02 16.08 -7.20
C GLY A 258 6.26 15.63 -8.45
N VAL A 259 6.62 14.45 -8.93
CA VAL A 259 6.00 13.85 -10.13
C VAL A 259 4.91 12.87 -9.68
N LEU A 260 3.72 12.95 -10.29
CA LEU A 260 2.71 11.92 -10.09
C LEU A 260 3.20 10.62 -10.71
N LYS A 261 3.23 9.57 -9.89
CA LYS A 261 3.61 8.23 -10.28
C LYS A 261 2.47 7.27 -10.06
N ARG A 262 2.31 6.33 -10.99
CA ARG A 262 1.37 5.22 -10.85
C ARG A 262 1.91 4.29 -9.80
N THR A 263 1.02 3.78 -8.95
CA THR A 263 1.33 2.60 -8.13
C THR A 263 0.35 1.48 -8.45
N SER A 264 0.67 0.29 -7.97
CA SER A 264 -0.08 -0.95 -8.14
C SER A 264 -1.45 -0.86 -7.51
N PHE A 265 -1.73 0.16 -6.70
CA PHE A 265 -3.01 0.32 -6.03
C PHE A 265 -3.51 1.77 -5.98
N GLY A 266 -2.89 2.68 -6.74
CA GLY A 266 -3.27 4.09 -6.79
C GLY A 266 -2.20 4.96 -7.42
N ALA A 267 -1.78 5.99 -6.69
CA ALA A 267 -0.71 6.89 -7.11
C ALA A 267 0.10 7.39 -5.91
N SER A 268 1.27 7.96 -6.22
CA SER A 268 2.14 8.62 -5.27
C SER A 268 2.75 9.89 -5.88
N ILE A 269 3.12 10.85 -5.04
CA ILE A 269 3.99 11.96 -5.43
C ILE A 269 5.43 11.55 -5.13
N PHE A 270 6.28 11.53 -6.16
CA PHE A 270 7.69 11.16 -6.08
C PHE A 270 8.62 12.38 -6.18
N GLU A 271 9.56 12.50 -5.24
CA GLU A 271 10.49 13.63 -5.10
C GLU A 271 11.97 13.21 -5.20
N GLY A 272 12.25 12.07 -5.86
CA GLY A 272 13.61 11.57 -6.07
C GLY A 272 14.17 10.73 -4.91
N PHE A 273 13.90 11.09 -3.66
CA PHE A 273 14.38 10.34 -2.49
C PHE A 273 13.26 9.82 -1.58
N LYS A 274 12.03 10.31 -1.78
CA LYS A 274 10.82 9.88 -1.08
C LYS A 274 9.64 9.79 -2.03
N ALA A 275 8.65 9.01 -1.64
CA ALA A 275 7.34 9.01 -2.25
C ALA A 275 6.26 9.05 -1.19
N LEU A 276 5.23 9.84 -1.46
CA LEU A 276 4.09 10.03 -0.57
C LEU A 276 2.83 9.50 -1.26
N ALA A 277 2.09 8.64 -0.58
CA ALA A 277 0.92 7.98 -1.16
C ALA A 277 -0.23 8.98 -1.35
N ILE A 278 -1.03 8.78 -2.41
CA ILE A 278 -2.30 9.47 -2.63
C ILE A 278 -3.42 8.47 -2.47
N ASP A 279 -4.35 8.72 -1.54
CA ASP A 279 -5.52 7.88 -1.36
C ASP A 279 -6.65 8.31 -2.30
N LEU A 280 -7.00 7.44 -3.26
CA LEU A 280 -8.02 7.73 -4.27
C LEU A 280 -9.46 7.57 -3.79
N TYR A 281 -9.68 7.08 -2.57
CA TYR A 281 -10.99 6.65 -2.05
C TYR A 281 -11.44 7.49 -0.85
N GLN A 282 -10.70 8.53 -0.50
CA GLN A 282 -11.04 9.43 0.59
C GLN A 282 -10.76 10.87 0.17
N THR A 283 -11.71 11.75 0.45
CA THR A 283 -11.64 13.16 0.09
C THR A 283 -11.16 14.04 1.22
N SER A 284 -11.18 13.56 2.47
CA SER A 284 -10.75 14.35 3.62
C SER A 284 -10.19 13.53 4.78
N GLY A 285 -9.32 14.15 5.60
CA GLY A 285 -8.76 13.53 6.80
C GLY A 285 -7.59 12.59 6.52
N PHE A 286 -6.97 12.73 5.35
CA PHE A 286 -5.70 12.11 5.03
C PHE A 286 -4.56 12.98 5.58
N HIS A 287 -3.55 12.38 6.21
CA HIS A 287 -2.36 13.14 6.59
C HIS A 287 -1.56 13.42 5.31
N PRO A 288 -1.33 14.69 4.92
CA PRO A 288 -0.74 15.05 3.64
C PRO A 288 0.76 14.71 3.53
N ASP A 289 1.29 13.80 4.35
CA ASP A 289 2.70 13.42 4.31
C ASP A 289 2.89 11.93 4.63
N LEU A 290 1.90 11.08 4.31
CA LEU A 290 2.02 9.64 4.54
C LEU A 290 3.03 9.03 3.56
N PRO A 291 4.17 8.50 4.04
CA PRO A 291 5.12 7.83 3.16
C PRO A 291 4.47 6.63 2.48
N ASP A 292 4.77 6.43 1.20
CA ASP A 292 4.28 5.28 0.45
C ASP A 292 5.08 4.02 0.79
N VAL A 293 4.83 3.50 2.00
CA VAL A 293 5.38 2.23 2.49
C VAL A 293 4.53 1.03 2.06
N TYR A 294 3.46 1.26 1.33
CA TYR A 294 2.48 0.25 0.95
C TYR A 294 2.76 -0.32 -0.45
N SER A 295 3.38 0.49 -1.32
CA SER A 295 3.77 0.09 -2.68
C SER A 295 5.20 -0.40 -2.71
N TYR A 296 5.77 -0.57 -3.90
CA TYR A 296 7.19 -0.83 -4.03
C TYR A 296 8.03 0.43 -3.82
N TYR A 297 7.44 1.61 -3.69
CA TYR A 297 8.17 2.81 -3.26
C TYR A 297 8.73 2.70 -1.84
N LYS A 298 8.25 1.77 -1.00
CA LYS A 298 8.92 1.39 0.26
C LYS A 298 10.37 0.93 0.08
N LEU A 299 10.77 0.57 -1.13
CA LEU A 299 12.15 0.20 -1.46
C LEU A 299 13.08 1.43 -1.52
N LEU A 300 12.53 2.65 -1.51
CA LEU A 300 13.30 3.90 -1.40
C LEU A 300 14.01 4.03 -0.06
N ASP A 301 13.46 3.49 1.03
CA ASP A 301 14.10 3.49 2.36
C ASP A 301 15.43 2.71 2.37
N ARG A 302 15.66 1.88 1.35
CA ARG A 302 16.88 1.10 1.13
C ARG A 302 17.80 1.74 0.08
N ASN A 303 17.52 2.98 -0.31
CA ASN A 303 18.28 3.72 -1.29
C ASN A 303 19.20 4.75 -0.62
N ASN A 304 20.48 4.74 -1.01
CA ASN A 304 21.45 5.73 -0.56
C ASN A 304 21.65 6.75 -1.68
N GLY A 305 20.81 7.79 -1.71
CA GLY A 305 20.96 8.91 -2.65
C GLY A 305 19.66 9.37 -3.29
N ALA A 306 19.73 10.50 -3.98
CA ALA A 306 18.65 10.97 -4.84
C ALA A 306 18.57 10.08 -6.10
N LEU A 307 17.35 9.83 -6.56
CA LEU A 307 17.08 9.17 -7.83
C LEU A 307 16.49 10.18 -8.79
N LYS A 308 16.90 10.04 -10.04
CA LYS A 308 16.28 10.71 -11.18
C LYS A 308 14.90 10.15 -11.46
N ASP A 309 14.75 8.84 -11.28
CA ASP A 309 13.48 8.15 -11.44
C ASP A 309 13.37 6.88 -10.59
N PHE A 310 12.13 6.56 -10.22
CA PHE A 310 11.73 5.28 -9.66
C PHE A 310 10.37 4.91 -10.25
N GLU A 311 10.24 3.68 -10.73
CA GLU A 311 9.01 3.20 -11.37
C GLU A 311 8.69 1.77 -10.95
N GLU A 312 7.40 1.50 -10.76
CA GLU A 312 6.87 0.14 -10.69
C GLU A 312 5.89 -0.13 -11.82
N TYR A 313 6.03 -1.26 -12.50
CA TYR A 313 5.19 -1.59 -13.66
C TYR A 313 5.07 -3.11 -13.87
N ASP A 314 4.02 -3.51 -14.58
CA ASP A 314 3.85 -4.89 -15.03
C ASP A 314 4.36 -5.10 -16.45
N SER A 315 4.99 -6.24 -16.68
CA SER A 315 5.21 -6.79 -18.02
C SER A 315 5.11 -8.31 -17.99
N GLY A 316 4.33 -8.89 -18.90
CA GLY A 316 4.14 -10.35 -18.99
C GLY A 316 3.55 -11.00 -17.73
N GLY A 317 2.73 -10.27 -16.96
CA GLY A 317 2.16 -10.75 -15.69
C GLY A 317 3.12 -10.71 -14.50
N LYS A 318 4.37 -10.26 -14.71
CA LYS A 318 5.36 -10.06 -13.65
C LYS A 318 5.50 -8.57 -13.33
N ARG A 319 5.73 -8.28 -12.05
CA ARG A 319 5.93 -6.93 -11.53
C ARG A 319 7.42 -6.61 -11.43
N TYR A 320 7.78 -5.41 -11.85
CA TYR A 320 9.12 -4.86 -11.74
C TYR A 320 9.12 -3.60 -10.89
N ALA A 321 10.24 -3.37 -10.21
CA ALA A 321 10.61 -2.08 -9.65
C ALA A 321 11.98 -1.69 -10.19
N VAL A 322 12.09 -0.48 -10.74
CA VAL A 322 13.29 0.04 -11.39
C VAL A 322 13.65 1.37 -10.76
N ARG A 323 14.95 1.59 -10.55
CA ARG A 323 15.49 2.88 -10.15
C ARG A 323 16.55 3.35 -11.14
N LEU A 324 16.56 4.65 -11.38
CA LEU A 324 17.54 5.37 -12.18
C LEU A 324 18.15 6.46 -11.30
N ASP A 325 19.47 6.41 -11.10
CA ASP A 325 20.17 7.44 -10.33
C ASP A 325 20.55 8.67 -11.18
N GLU A 326 21.05 9.71 -10.51
CA GLU A 326 21.50 10.97 -11.13
C GLU A 326 22.69 10.80 -12.07
N GLN A 327 23.36 9.64 -12.06
CA GLN A 327 24.48 9.32 -12.96
C GLN A 327 24.05 8.43 -14.13
N ASP A 328 22.75 8.38 -14.43
CA ASP A 328 22.15 7.57 -15.49
C ASP A 328 22.55 6.09 -15.37
N ARG A 329 22.58 5.58 -14.13
CA ARG A 329 22.75 4.16 -13.85
C ARG A 329 21.43 3.55 -13.42
N ILE A 330 21.13 2.39 -14.00
CA ILE A 330 19.88 1.68 -13.80
C ILE A 330 20.08 0.44 -12.95
N SER A 331 19.08 0.11 -12.13
CA SER A 331 18.98 -1.18 -11.45
C SER A 331 17.54 -1.62 -11.25
N THR A 332 17.36 -2.93 -11.24
CA THR A 332 16.09 -3.63 -11.04
C THR A 332 16.07 -4.30 -9.67
N TYR A 333 14.92 -4.32 -9.01
CA TYR A 333 14.78 -5.03 -7.75
C TYR A 333 14.52 -6.52 -7.97
N ASN A 334 15.27 -7.37 -7.28
CA ASN A 334 15.08 -8.82 -7.28
C ASN A 334 14.28 -9.22 -6.04
N PHE A 335 12.96 -9.34 -6.21
CA PHE A 335 12.03 -9.69 -5.13
C PHE A 335 12.36 -11.00 -4.41
N PRO A 336 12.67 -12.12 -5.10
CA PRO A 336 13.04 -13.37 -4.42
C PRO A 336 14.23 -13.24 -3.46
N THR A 337 15.22 -12.43 -3.80
CA THR A 337 16.42 -12.24 -2.97
C THR A 337 16.32 -11.05 -2.01
N GLY A 338 15.31 -10.20 -2.17
CA GLY A 338 15.13 -8.98 -1.39
C GLY A 338 16.18 -7.89 -1.66
N LYS A 339 16.92 -7.97 -2.77
CA LYS A 339 18.07 -7.10 -3.08
C LYS A 339 17.92 -6.41 -4.43
N TRP A 340 18.54 -5.23 -4.54
CA TRP A 340 18.77 -4.59 -5.84
C TRP A 340 19.82 -5.36 -6.64
N ASN A 341 19.55 -5.59 -7.92
CA ASN A 341 20.58 -6.04 -8.85
C ASN A 341 21.69 -4.96 -8.97
N PRO A 342 22.92 -5.35 -9.36
CA PRO A 342 24.00 -4.38 -9.55
C PRO A 342 23.60 -3.25 -10.49
N SER A 343 23.84 -2.00 -10.05
CA SER A 343 23.60 -0.81 -10.86
C SER A 343 24.58 -0.73 -12.03
N ARG A 344 24.06 -0.47 -13.23
CA ARG A 344 24.83 -0.43 -14.49
C ARG A 344 24.68 0.93 -15.18
N PRO A 345 25.78 1.54 -15.68
CA PRO A 345 25.67 2.74 -16.49
C PRO A 345 24.96 2.43 -17.80
N LEU A 346 24.09 3.33 -18.26
CA LEU A 346 23.34 3.16 -19.51
C LEU A 346 24.15 3.54 -20.75
N GLY A 347 25.22 4.33 -20.60
CA GLY A 347 26.01 4.82 -21.72
C GLY A 347 25.30 5.89 -22.57
N LEU A 348 24.22 6.46 -22.06
CA LEU A 348 23.47 7.58 -22.64
C LEU A 348 23.01 8.52 -21.53
N SER A 349 22.74 9.78 -21.88
CA SER A 349 22.14 10.72 -20.94
C SER A 349 20.62 10.63 -21.02
N VAL A 350 19.99 10.18 -19.94
CA VAL A 350 18.52 10.01 -19.90
C VAL A 350 17.90 11.37 -19.66
N MET A 351 16.99 11.82 -20.51
CA MET A 351 16.20 13.03 -20.26
C MET A 351 15.02 12.72 -19.34
N LYS A 352 14.27 11.66 -19.67
CA LYS A 352 13.10 11.22 -18.89
C LYS A 352 12.79 9.75 -19.15
N THR A 353 11.87 9.23 -18.35
CA THR A 353 11.37 7.86 -18.45
C THR A 353 9.85 7.88 -18.57
N VAL A 354 9.30 6.89 -19.25
CA VAL A 354 7.85 6.74 -19.44
C VAL A 354 7.46 5.27 -19.40
N THR A 355 6.23 4.99 -18.99
CA THR A 355 5.67 3.64 -19.00
C THR A 355 4.71 3.36 -20.15
N THR A 356 4.38 4.40 -20.92
CA THR A 356 3.47 4.36 -22.06
C THR A 356 4.02 5.23 -23.19
N LEU A 357 4.12 4.66 -24.39
CA LEU A 357 4.49 5.39 -25.59
C LEU A 357 3.27 6.06 -26.26
N PRO A 358 3.47 7.05 -27.14
CA PRO A 358 2.36 7.70 -27.85
C PRO A 358 1.49 6.73 -28.64
N ASN A 359 2.06 5.63 -29.15
CA ASN A 359 1.33 4.58 -29.86
C ASN A 359 0.52 3.63 -28.94
N GLY A 360 0.60 3.81 -27.61
CA GLY A 360 -0.10 2.99 -26.61
C GLY A 360 0.69 1.79 -26.09
N GLU A 361 1.89 1.53 -26.61
CA GLU A 361 2.76 0.47 -26.10
C GLU A 361 3.14 0.72 -24.64
N ARG A 362 2.97 -0.31 -23.80
CA ARG A 362 3.30 -0.28 -22.37
C ARG A 362 4.61 -0.99 -22.09
N GLY A 363 5.38 -0.47 -21.15
CA GLY A 363 6.69 -1.01 -20.78
C GLY A 363 7.44 -0.05 -19.85
N TYR A 364 8.77 -0.10 -19.88
CA TYR A 364 9.60 0.96 -19.31
C TYR A 364 10.56 1.45 -20.39
N PHE A 365 10.46 2.74 -20.71
CA PHE A 365 11.18 3.35 -21.81
C PHE A 365 12.00 4.52 -21.29
N LEU A 366 13.23 4.63 -21.78
CA LEU A 366 14.13 5.74 -21.50
C LEU A 366 14.21 6.61 -22.75
N ILE A 367 14.12 7.92 -22.54
CA ILE A 367 14.19 8.92 -23.61
C ILE A 367 15.44 9.74 -23.39
N ASP A 368 16.29 9.86 -24.39
CA ASP A 368 17.54 10.63 -24.31
C ASP A 368 17.36 12.10 -24.77
N SER A 369 18.45 12.86 -24.75
CA SER A 369 18.46 14.27 -25.18
C SER A 369 18.13 14.50 -26.66
N GLU A 370 18.20 13.46 -27.50
CA GLU A 370 17.86 13.49 -28.93
C GLU A 370 16.44 12.98 -29.19
N ASN A 371 15.63 12.82 -28.13
CA ASN A 371 14.29 12.23 -28.16
C ASN A 371 14.26 10.79 -28.71
N ARG A 372 15.36 10.04 -28.67
CA ARG A 372 15.36 8.63 -29.06
C ARG A 372 14.78 7.79 -27.93
N ILE A 373 13.96 6.81 -28.28
CA ILE A 373 13.25 5.95 -27.33
C ILE A 373 13.98 4.61 -27.20
N PHE A 374 14.37 4.25 -25.98
CA PHE A 374 15.04 2.99 -25.68
C PHE A 374 14.16 2.13 -24.76
N PRO A 375 13.70 0.95 -25.19
CA PRO A 375 12.99 0.02 -24.32
C PRO A 375 13.96 -0.63 -23.33
N PHE A 376 13.53 -0.85 -22.09
CA PHE A 376 14.32 -1.54 -21.09
C PHE A 376 13.71 -2.91 -20.76
N ASP A 377 14.52 -3.96 -20.90
CA ASP A 377 14.18 -5.32 -20.52
C ASP A 377 14.61 -5.52 -19.06
N ALA A 378 13.66 -5.39 -18.12
CA ALA A 378 13.93 -5.52 -16.70
C ALA A 378 14.26 -6.95 -16.24
N ASP A 379 13.81 -7.97 -16.98
CA ASP A 379 14.17 -9.36 -16.70
C ASP A 379 15.66 -9.61 -16.95
N LYS A 380 16.17 -9.09 -18.07
CA LYS A 380 17.59 -9.22 -18.45
C LYS A 380 18.45 -8.11 -17.85
N ASN A 381 17.84 -7.05 -17.32
CA ASN A 381 18.50 -5.84 -16.86
C ASN A 381 19.39 -5.24 -17.98
N VAL A 382 18.79 -5.08 -19.17
CA VAL A 382 19.45 -4.65 -20.41
C VAL A 382 18.62 -3.58 -21.12
N LEU A 383 19.30 -2.55 -21.62
CA LEU A 383 18.72 -1.56 -22.50
C LEU A 383 18.67 -2.11 -23.94
N GLY A 384 17.50 -2.08 -24.56
CA GLY A 384 17.31 -2.44 -25.96
C GLY A 384 17.80 -1.37 -26.93
N PRO A 385 17.86 -1.67 -28.23
CA PRO A 385 18.20 -0.68 -29.25
C PRO A 385 17.14 0.42 -29.33
N ALA A 386 17.55 1.60 -29.82
CA ALA A 386 16.63 2.69 -30.08
C ALA A 386 15.51 2.24 -31.03
N LYS A 387 14.27 2.64 -30.72
CA LYS A 387 13.14 2.49 -31.65
C LYS A 387 13.31 3.41 -32.86
N SER A 388 12.66 3.05 -33.96
CA SER A 388 12.65 3.86 -35.18
C SER A 388 11.88 5.18 -35.03
N GLU A 389 10.92 5.20 -34.12
CA GLU A 389 10.14 6.39 -33.75
C GLU A 389 10.86 7.20 -32.67
N SER A 390 10.74 8.52 -32.73
CA SER A 390 11.23 9.44 -31.71
C SER A 390 10.10 9.92 -30.80
N TRP A 391 10.46 10.34 -29.60
CA TRP A 391 9.54 10.96 -28.67
C TRP A 391 9.12 12.35 -29.19
N PRO A 392 7.82 12.67 -29.27
CA PRO A 392 7.39 13.99 -29.76
C PRO A 392 7.76 15.10 -28.78
N GLU A 393 8.47 16.14 -29.24
CA GLU A 393 8.97 17.25 -28.41
C GLU A 393 7.89 18.02 -27.65
N HIS A 394 6.67 18.07 -28.19
CA HIS A 394 5.56 18.80 -27.57
C HIS A 394 4.80 17.97 -26.52
N ILE A 395 5.20 16.72 -26.28
CA ILE A 395 4.53 15.78 -25.36
C ILE A 395 5.41 15.57 -24.13
N GLU A 396 4.86 15.79 -22.95
CA GLU A 396 5.51 15.52 -21.67
C GLU A 396 5.33 14.06 -21.26
N THR A 397 4.09 13.59 -21.23
CA THR A 397 3.75 12.22 -20.84
C THR A 397 2.42 11.77 -21.47
N VAL A 398 2.16 10.47 -21.42
CA VAL A 398 0.94 9.82 -21.93
C VAL A 398 0.31 9.02 -20.81
N ALA A 399 -1.01 9.16 -20.67
CA ALA A 399 -1.86 8.41 -19.76
C ALA A 399 -3.07 7.86 -20.54
N HIS A 400 -3.95 7.17 -19.82
CA HIS A 400 -5.20 6.61 -20.28
C HIS A 400 -6.30 7.04 -19.33
N ASP A 401 -7.46 7.38 -19.88
CA ASP A 401 -8.68 7.60 -19.10
C ASP A 401 -9.39 6.27 -18.77
N GLU A 402 -10.58 6.37 -18.17
CA GLU A 402 -11.39 5.21 -17.83
C GLU A 402 -11.98 4.44 -19.04
N ASN A 403 -12.02 5.07 -20.21
CA ASN A 403 -12.47 4.46 -21.47
C ASN A 403 -11.30 3.84 -22.26
N GLY A 404 -10.07 3.99 -21.75
CA GLY A 404 -8.85 3.58 -22.44
C GLY A 404 -8.44 4.51 -23.59
N GLU A 405 -9.01 5.72 -23.65
CA GLU A 405 -8.53 6.77 -24.55
C GLU A 405 -7.18 7.29 -24.09
N ARG A 406 -6.28 7.55 -25.04
CA ARG A 406 -4.96 8.11 -24.73
C ARG A 406 -5.11 9.59 -24.44
N VAL A 407 -4.58 10.00 -23.30
CA VAL A 407 -4.55 11.38 -22.83
C VAL A 407 -3.09 11.84 -22.76
N PHE A 408 -2.81 13.01 -23.30
CA PHE A 408 -1.49 13.56 -23.48
C PHE A 408 -1.36 14.85 -22.67
N LEU A 409 -0.34 14.92 -21.82
CA LEU A 409 0.12 16.19 -21.26
C LEU A 409 1.15 16.78 -22.21
N ARG A 410 0.93 18.02 -22.63
CA ARG A 410 1.83 18.75 -23.53
C ARG A 410 2.78 19.67 -22.75
N SER A 411 3.86 20.07 -23.42
CA SER A 411 4.86 20.99 -22.85
C SER A 411 4.31 22.37 -22.52
N ASP A 412 3.20 22.77 -23.14
CA ASP A 412 2.44 23.98 -22.83
C ASP A 412 1.46 23.82 -21.65
N ARG A 413 1.56 22.71 -20.90
CA ARG A 413 0.71 22.36 -19.74
C ARG A 413 -0.76 22.07 -20.08
N SER A 414 -1.12 22.01 -21.37
CA SER A 414 -2.46 21.60 -21.80
C SER A 414 -2.61 20.08 -21.88
N VAL A 415 -3.83 19.59 -21.66
CA VAL A 415 -4.14 18.15 -21.68
C VAL A 415 -5.13 17.84 -22.80
N TRP A 416 -4.76 16.92 -23.67
CA TRP A 416 -5.50 16.56 -24.88
C TRP A 416 -5.77 15.06 -24.93
N SER A 417 -6.90 14.65 -25.49
CA SER A 417 -7.17 13.25 -25.82
C SER A 417 -6.99 13.00 -27.31
N VAL A 418 -6.61 11.78 -27.65
CA VAL A 418 -6.54 11.32 -29.04
C VAL A 418 -7.43 10.10 -29.19
N SER A 419 -8.49 10.28 -29.97
CA SER A 419 -9.40 9.20 -30.37
C SER A 419 -8.65 8.07 -31.09
N ARG A 420 -9.31 6.91 -31.26
CA ARG A 420 -8.74 5.78 -32.01
C ARG A 420 -8.45 6.15 -33.47
N GLU A 421 -9.23 7.07 -34.02
CA GLU A 421 -9.11 7.61 -35.37
C GLU A 421 -8.00 8.68 -35.49
N GLY A 422 -7.34 9.06 -34.39
CA GLY A 422 -6.23 10.01 -34.39
C GLY A 422 -6.65 11.48 -34.25
N ASN A 423 -7.94 11.77 -34.04
CA ASN A 423 -8.41 13.14 -33.82
C ASN A 423 -8.02 13.62 -32.42
N TRP A 424 -7.40 14.79 -32.36
CA TRP A 424 -6.99 15.46 -31.14
C TRP A 424 -8.10 16.39 -30.64
N THR A 425 -8.46 16.27 -29.37
CA THR A 425 -9.43 17.14 -28.71
C THR A 425 -8.93 17.63 -27.36
N PRO A 426 -9.15 18.91 -26.98
CA PRO A 426 -8.87 19.36 -25.62
C PRO A 426 -9.63 18.48 -24.63
N TYR A 427 -8.93 17.95 -23.62
CA TYR A 427 -9.49 16.99 -22.69
C TYR A 427 -9.76 17.63 -21.32
N LEU A 428 -8.77 18.31 -20.74
CA LEU A 428 -8.95 19.08 -19.50
C LEU A 428 -8.75 20.58 -19.75
N SER A 429 -9.60 21.41 -19.15
CA SER A 429 -9.39 22.85 -19.06
C SER A 429 -8.35 23.19 -17.99
N GLY A 430 -7.56 24.24 -18.22
CA GLY A 430 -6.55 24.73 -17.27
C GLY A 430 -5.14 24.20 -17.53
N SER A 431 -4.20 24.55 -16.64
CA SER A 431 -2.79 24.13 -16.71
C SER A 431 -2.49 23.02 -15.71
N TRP A 432 -1.78 21.99 -16.18
CA TRP A 432 -1.50 20.77 -15.42
C TRP A 432 0.00 20.47 -15.40
N SER A 433 0.52 20.14 -14.22
CA SER A 433 1.94 19.81 -14.05
C SER A 433 2.24 18.34 -14.32
N SER A 434 1.26 17.45 -14.12
CA SER A 434 1.44 16.00 -14.30
C SER A 434 0.10 15.30 -14.54
N ILE A 435 0.12 14.18 -15.28
CA ILE A 435 -1.01 13.25 -15.43
C ILE A 435 -0.51 11.81 -15.32
N VAL A 436 -1.37 10.91 -14.86
CA VAL A 436 -1.04 9.48 -14.77
C VAL A 436 -2.31 8.61 -14.80
N SER A 437 -2.23 7.45 -15.45
CA SER A 437 -3.28 6.41 -15.33
C SER A 437 -3.16 5.72 -13.99
N VAL A 438 -4.24 5.64 -13.22
CA VAL A 438 -4.27 4.98 -11.92
C VAL A 438 -5.29 3.84 -11.90
N PRO A 439 -5.02 2.72 -11.22
CA PRO A 439 -6.03 1.70 -11.00
C PRO A 439 -6.98 2.11 -9.88
N VAL A 440 -8.27 1.95 -10.12
CA VAL A 440 -9.36 2.13 -9.16
C VAL A 440 -10.08 0.79 -8.97
N TYR A 441 -10.20 0.33 -7.73
CA TYR A 441 -10.68 -1.00 -7.35
C TYR A 441 -12.10 -0.97 -6.82
N ASP A 442 -12.85 -2.02 -7.14
CA ASP A 442 -14.27 -2.16 -6.80
C ASP A 442 -14.57 -2.60 -5.36
N ALA A 443 -13.55 -2.85 -4.53
CA ALA A 443 -13.75 -3.22 -3.13
C ALA A 443 -14.04 -2.03 -2.21
N TYR A 444 -13.79 -0.80 -2.65
CA TYR A 444 -13.97 0.40 -1.85
C TYR A 444 -14.72 1.47 -2.64
N GLU A 445 -15.53 2.25 -1.93
CA GLU A 445 -16.24 3.38 -2.53
C GLU A 445 -15.26 4.49 -2.91
N VAL A 446 -15.36 4.96 -4.16
CA VAL A 446 -14.43 5.95 -4.75
C VAL A 446 -15.10 7.31 -4.83
N LEU A 447 -16.38 7.33 -5.17
CA LEU A 447 -17.18 8.54 -5.28
C LEU A 447 -18.07 8.61 -4.03
N PRO A 448 -18.08 9.73 -3.30
CA PRO A 448 -18.98 9.93 -2.18
C PRO A 448 -20.45 10.06 -2.60
#